data_AF-A0A9Q0CVY5-F1
#
_entry.id   AF-A0A9Q0CVY5-F1
#
_cell.length_a   1.000
_cell.length_b   1.000
_cell.length_c   1.000
_cell.angle_alpha   90.00
_cell.angle_beta   90.00
_cell.angle_gamma   90.00
#
_symmetry.space_group_name_H-M   'P 1'
#
loop_
_entity.id
_entity.type
_entity.pdbx_description
1 polymer ?
#
loop_
_entity_poly.entity_id
_entity_poly.type
_entity_poly.pdbx_seq_one_letter_code
_entity_poly.pdbx_strand_id
1 'polypeptide(L)'
;MGEKNSDTPSPAQSALLPWAPPPLKPRLSSSSVTTASVGPTRARSSNFLIKLPSKYPRQRHVFLCGNHDLAFLCFVGTFPARPDRSTRWSDTWELYAQNEEREGWHKGEGYNEMHVQGRRWGGSVDLMKAVTDEHKKFLHDLVWVHEEDIVAIHTENDRIECWLIAMHAGLEKTKKVEERLQVLRSKDPSLHTVKELRGRMNIIGYS
;
A
#
# COMPACT_ATOMS: atom_id res chain seq x y z
N MET A 1 -52.39 -7.97 -54.71
CA MET A 1 -52.75 -6.60 -54.29
C MET A 1 -54.12 -6.66 -53.65
N GLY A 2 -54.25 -6.22 -52.39
CA GLY A 2 -55.53 -6.11 -51.67
C GLY A 2 -55.59 -6.94 -50.39
N GLU A 3 -55.34 -6.30 -49.25
CA GLU A 3 -55.40 -6.82 -47.87
C GLU A 3 -56.81 -6.79 -47.25
N LYS A 4 -56.90 -7.40 -46.05
CA LYS A 4 -57.82 -7.20 -44.88
C LYS A 4 -58.89 -8.28 -44.72
N ASN A 5 -59.17 -8.86 -43.54
CA ASN A 5 -58.79 -8.64 -42.13
C ASN A 5 -58.99 -9.97 -41.37
N SER A 6 -58.28 -10.19 -40.26
CA SER A 6 -58.73 -11.10 -39.19
C SER A 6 -58.27 -10.61 -37.82
N ASP A 7 -59.20 -10.70 -36.88
CA ASP A 7 -59.24 -10.14 -35.54
C ASP A 7 -58.20 -10.67 -34.52
N THR A 8 -57.76 -9.74 -33.64
CA THR A 8 -57.36 -9.78 -32.19
C THR A 8 -56.99 -11.12 -31.51
N PRO A 9 -56.06 -11.16 -30.50
CA PRO A 9 -56.07 -10.25 -29.34
C PRO A 9 -54.72 -9.78 -28.73
N SER A 10 -54.85 -8.80 -27.85
CA SER A 10 -53.84 -8.13 -27.02
C SER A 10 -52.93 -9.08 -26.23
N PRO A 11 -51.60 -8.83 -26.18
CA PRO A 11 -50.73 -9.41 -25.17
C PRO A 11 -50.49 -8.45 -24.00
N ALA A 12 -50.57 -9.04 -22.81
CA ALA A 12 -50.29 -8.54 -21.47
C ALA A 12 -49.28 -7.38 -21.35
N GLN A 13 -49.65 -6.44 -20.47
CA GLN A 13 -48.76 -5.45 -19.87
C GLN A 13 -47.60 -6.16 -19.17
N SER A 14 -46.42 -6.15 -19.80
CA SER A 14 -45.17 -6.54 -19.18
C SER A 14 -44.73 -5.42 -18.23
N ALA A 15 -44.94 -5.64 -16.94
CA ALA A 15 -44.45 -4.76 -15.89
C ALA A 15 -42.91 -4.73 -15.94
N LEU A 16 -42.36 -3.56 -16.29
CA LEU A 16 -40.93 -3.27 -16.19
C LEU A 16 -40.52 -3.32 -14.72
N LEU A 17 -39.96 -4.45 -14.28
CA LEU A 17 -39.15 -4.47 -13.07
C LEU A 17 -37.85 -3.68 -13.36
N PRO A 18 -37.46 -2.72 -12.51
CA PRO A 18 -36.21 -2.01 -12.70
C PRO A 18 -35.04 -2.99 -12.60
N TRP A 19 -34.18 -2.98 -13.61
CA TRP A 19 -32.90 -3.68 -13.63
C TRP A 19 -32.12 -3.37 -12.34
N ALA A 20 -32.01 -4.35 -11.44
CA ALA A 20 -31.07 -4.31 -10.35
C ALA A 20 -29.72 -4.85 -10.88
N PRO A 21 -28.62 -4.07 -10.80
CA PRO A 21 -27.32 -4.61 -11.17
C PRO A 21 -26.99 -5.79 -10.26
N PRO A 22 -26.36 -6.86 -10.80
CA PRO A 22 -25.98 -8.01 -9.98
C PRO A 22 -25.07 -7.56 -8.84
N PRO A 23 -25.16 -8.20 -7.65
CA PRO A 23 -24.31 -7.86 -6.53
C PRO A 23 -22.84 -7.98 -6.95
N LEU A 24 -22.10 -6.89 -6.78
CA LEU A 24 -20.67 -6.85 -7.02
C LEU A 24 -20.02 -7.95 -6.18
N LYS A 25 -19.56 -9.02 -6.83
CA LYS A 25 -18.74 -10.04 -6.20
C LYS A 25 -17.51 -9.33 -5.60
N PRO A 26 -17.19 -9.52 -4.31
CA PRO A 26 -15.96 -8.98 -3.76
C PRO A 26 -14.79 -9.69 -4.44
N ARG A 27 -14.25 -9.06 -5.50
CA ARG A 27 -13.00 -9.46 -6.10
C ARG A 27 -11.91 -8.94 -5.17
N LEU A 28 -11.43 -9.78 -4.26
CA LEU A 28 -10.15 -9.57 -3.58
C LEU A 28 -9.05 -9.67 -4.65
N SER A 29 -8.83 -8.57 -5.38
CA SER A 29 -7.59 -8.39 -6.12
C SER A 29 -6.52 -8.02 -5.10
N SER A 30 -5.63 -8.96 -4.78
CA SER A 30 -4.35 -8.64 -4.15
C SER A 30 -3.48 -7.89 -5.16
N SER A 31 -3.80 -6.63 -5.38
CA SER A 31 -2.95 -5.71 -6.10
C SER A 31 -2.20 -4.90 -5.06
N SER A 32 -0.96 -5.28 -4.77
CA SER A 32 -0.03 -4.39 -4.07
C SER A 32 0.24 -3.21 -4.99
N VAL A 33 -0.58 -2.16 -4.89
CA VAL A 33 -0.34 -0.89 -5.58
C VAL A 33 0.70 -0.14 -4.76
N THR A 34 1.97 -0.36 -5.11
CA THR A 34 3.07 0.47 -4.61
C THR A 34 2.88 1.88 -5.16
N THR A 35 2.70 2.86 -4.28
CA THR A 35 2.40 4.25 -4.68
C THR A 35 3.63 4.96 -5.26
N ALA A 36 4.82 4.47 -4.92
CA ALA A 36 6.13 4.99 -5.34
C ALA A 36 6.92 4.10 -6.32
N SER A 37 6.26 3.37 -7.23
CA SER A 37 6.98 2.59 -8.27
C SER A 37 7.64 3.49 -9.34
N VAL A 38 8.71 3.00 -9.97
CA VAL A 38 9.51 3.73 -10.97
C VAL A 38 8.69 3.89 -12.26
N GLY A 39 7.90 4.97 -12.35
CA GLY A 39 7.11 5.28 -13.53
C GLY A 39 6.52 6.71 -13.51
N PRO A 40 6.12 7.26 -14.66
CA PRO A 40 5.62 8.64 -14.80
C PRO A 40 4.24 8.90 -14.17
N THR A 41 3.64 7.91 -13.48
CA THR A 41 2.27 7.93 -12.97
C THR A 41 2.14 8.09 -11.44
N ARG A 42 3.24 8.26 -10.69
CA ARG A 42 3.25 8.33 -9.21
C ARG A 42 2.32 9.38 -8.58
N ALA A 43 2.21 10.57 -9.20
CA ALA A 43 1.27 11.60 -8.74
C ALA A 43 -0.19 11.20 -9.01
N ARG A 44 -0.45 10.46 -10.09
CA ARG A 44 -1.80 10.02 -10.48
C ARG A 44 -2.31 8.89 -9.60
N SER A 45 -1.47 7.94 -9.22
CA SER A 45 -1.84 6.85 -8.29
C SER A 45 -2.15 7.40 -6.90
N SER A 46 -1.28 8.22 -6.32
CA SER A 46 -1.49 8.79 -4.98
C SER A 46 -2.75 9.67 -4.92
N ASN A 47 -2.99 10.52 -5.93
CA ASN A 47 -4.21 11.32 -6.02
C ASN A 47 -5.49 10.48 -6.10
N PHE A 48 -5.44 9.33 -6.77
CA PHE A 48 -6.57 8.41 -6.84
C PHE A 48 -6.85 7.79 -5.46
N LEU A 49 -5.81 7.27 -4.80
CA LEU A 49 -5.94 6.59 -3.50
C LEU A 49 -6.41 7.55 -2.40
N ILE A 50 -5.90 8.79 -2.36
CA ILE A 50 -6.33 9.85 -1.42
C ILE A 50 -7.82 10.16 -1.56
N LYS A 51 -8.39 10.04 -2.76
CA LYS A 51 -9.81 10.32 -3.03
C LYS A 51 -10.72 9.12 -2.73
N LEU A 52 -10.20 7.93 -2.43
CA LEU A 52 -11.04 6.75 -2.18
C LEU A 52 -11.94 6.90 -0.95
N PRO A 53 -11.49 7.41 0.20
CA PRO A 53 -12.36 7.58 1.37
C PRO A 53 -13.54 8.52 1.12
N SER A 54 -13.33 9.63 0.40
CA SER A 54 -14.42 10.57 0.07
C SER A 54 -15.36 10.02 -1.00
N LYS A 55 -14.84 9.26 -1.96
CA LYS A 55 -15.65 8.65 -3.03
C LYS A 55 -16.45 7.44 -2.55
N TYR A 56 -15.91 6.69 -1.59
CA TYR A 56 -16.51 5.46 -1.06
C TYR A 56 -16.52 5.48 0.48
N PRO A 57 -17.34 6.33 1.11
CA PRO A 57 -17.30 6.58 2.55
C PRO A 57 -17.76 5.41 3.41
N ARG A 58 -18.43 4.41 2.82
CA ARG A 58 -18.84 3.18 3.52
C ARG A 58 -17.76 2.09 3.49
N GLN A 59 -16.66 2.31 2.78
CA GLN A 59 -15.54 1.37 2.74
C GLN A 59 -14.50 1.78 3.78
N ARG A 60 -13.91 0.79 4.45
CA ARG A 60 -12.68 0.98 5.22
C ARG A 60 -11.49 0.77 4.28
N HIS A 61 -10.64 1.79 4.16
CA HIS A 61 -9.47 1.77 3.28
C HIS A 61 -8.22 1.59 4.13
N VAL A 62 -7.39 0.60 3.79
CA VAL A 62 -6.10 0.36 4.43
C VAL A 62 -5.04 0.35 3.35
N PHE A 63 -3.98 1.15 3.54
CA PHE A 63 -2.88 1.28 2.60
C PHE A 63 -1.58 0.78 3.24
N LEU A 64 -1.04 -0.31 2.70
CA LEU A 64 0.20 -0.90 3.19
C LEU A 64 1.42 -0.14 2.64
N CYS A 65 2.39 0.11 3.50
CA CYS A 65 3.67 0.71 3.14
C CYS A 65 4.57 -0.34 2.49
N GLY A 66 4.94 -0.19 1.21
CA GLY A 66 5.98 -0.99 0.60
C GLY A 66 7.39 -0.46 0.86
N ASN A 67 8.42 -1.23 0.48
CA ASN A 67 9.81 -0.76 0.55
C ASN A 67 10.05 0.54 -0.24
N HIS A 68 9.43 0.66 -1.42
CA HIS A 68 9.55 1.87 -2.25
C HIS A 68 8.82 3.06 -1.62
N ASP A 69 7.66 2.81 -1.00
CA ASP A 69 6.92 3.86 -0.30
C ASP A 69 7.68 4.33 0.94
N LEU A 70 8.27 3.40 1.70
CA LEU A 70 9.15 3.70 2.84
C LEU A 70 10.36 4.54 2.40
N ALA A 71 11.06 4.12 1.34
CA ALA A 71 12.18 4.86 0.79
C ALA A 71 11.79 6.27 0.33
N PHE A 72 10.64 6.40 -0.35
CA PHE A 72 10.12 7.68 -0.79
C PHE A 72 9.71 8.59 0.38
N LEU A 73 9.03 8.04 1.38
CA LEU A 73 8.65 8.71 2.61
C LEU A 73 9.88 9.21 3.40
N CYS A 74 10.94 8.42 3.46
CA CYS A 74 12.22 8.86 4.03
C CYS A 74 12.84 10.00 3.22
N PHE A 75 12.75 9.94 1.88
CA PHE A 75 13.29 10.95 0.98
C PHE A 75 12.56 12.29 1.10
N VAL A 76 11.23 12.29 1.26
CA VAL A 76 10.43 13.52 1.41
C VAL A 76 10.34 14.03 2.85
N GLY A 77 11.03 13.38 3.80
CA GLY A 77 11.14 13.82 5.19
C GLY A 77 9.86 13.64 6.01
N THR A 78 9.01 12.67 5.68
CA THR A 78 7.74 12.41 6.40
C THR A 78 7.78 11.19 7.29
N PHE A 79 8.95 10.56 7.43
CA PHE A 79 9.13 9.44 8.34
C PHE A 79 8.98 9.90 9.80
N PRO A 80 8.34 9.12 10.69
CA PRO A 80 8.12 9.53 12.07
C PRO A 80 9.43 9.99 12.73
N ALA A 81 9.31 11.05 13.53
CA ALA A 81 10.43 11.56 14.29
C ALA A 81 11.02 10.44 15.16
N ARG A 82 12.36 10.44 15.29
CA ARG A 82 13.05 9.48 16.14
C ARG A 82 12.57 9.63 17.58
N PRO A 83 12.32 8.52 18.30
CA PRO A 83 11.88 8.57 19.69
C PRO A 83 12.96 9.17 20.61
N ASP A 84 14.24 9.13 20.21
CA ASP A 84 15.36 9.68 20.96
C ASP A 84 16.20 10.63 20.09
N ARG A 85 16.49 11.83 20.64
CA ARG A 85 17.37 12.84 20.04
C ARG A 85 18.85 12.41 20.01
N SER A 86 19.22 11.38 20.77
CA SER A 86 20.60 10.85 20.77
C SER A 86 20.94 10.11 19.47
N THR A 87 19.95 9.52 18.81
CA THR A 87 20.14 8.74 17.58
C THR A 87 20.11 9.66 16.36
N ARG A 88 21.12 9.56 15.49
CA ARG A 88 21.25 10.41 14.28
C ARG A 88 20.84 9.69 13.01
N TRP A 89 20.23 10.44 12.08
CA TRP A 89 20.33 10.25 10.61
C TRP A 89 21.35 9.18 10.17
N SER A 90 22.59 9.59 10.38
CA SER A 90 23.82 8.91 10.00
C SER A 90 23.98 7.50 10.50
N ASP A 91 23.41 7.16 11.66
CA ASP A 91 23.57 5.84 12.27
C ASP A 91 22.99 4.76 11.34
N THR A 92 21.97 5.11 10.54
CA THR A 92 21.33 4.18 9.62
C THR A 92 22.18 3.87 8.38
N TRP A 93 23.24 4.63 8.13
CA TRP A 93 24.02 4.58 6.88
C TRP A 93 25.10 3.50 6.90
N GLU A 94 25.67 3.19 8.07
CA GLU A 94 26.88 2.39 8.24
C GLU A 94 26.83 1.04 7.51
N LEU A 95 25.71 0.31 7.64
CA LEU A 95 25.51 -1.01 7.03
C LEU A 95 25.63 -1.00 5.49
N TYR A 96 25.36 0.14 4.85
CA TYR A 96 25.33 0.28 3.40
C TYR A 96 26.35 1.28 2.85
N ALA A 97 27.22 1.86 3.70
CA ALA A 97 28.14 2.92 3.31
C ALA A 97 29.04 2.52 2.11
N GLN A 98 29.45 1.25 2.04
CA GLN A 98 30.22 0.69 0.93
C GLN A 98 29.50 0.70 -0.43
N ASN A 99 28.18 0.90 -0.44
CA ASN A 99 27.37 0.98 -1.65
C ASN A 99 27.11 2.43 -2.10
N GLU A 100 27.54 3.43 -1.33
CA GLU A 100 27.15 4.84 -1.53
C GLU A 100 27.51 5.37 -2.92
N GLU A 101 28.74 5.12 -3.36
CA GLU A 101 29.22 5.55 -4.67
C GLU A 101 28.52 4.78 -5.80
N ARG A 102 28.44 3.45 -5.68
CA ARG A 102 27.83 2.58 -6.69
C ARG A 102 26.34 2.86 -6.90
N GLU A 103 25.62 3.17 -5.83
CA GLU A 103 24.18 3.43 -5.84
C GLU A 103 23.84 4.91 -6.05
N GLY A 104 24.83 5.81 -6.05
CA GLY A 104 24.61 7.24 -6.32
C GLY A 104 23.68 7.90 -5.30
N TRP A 105 23.95 7.73 -4.01
CA TRP A 105 23.05 8.23 -2.96
C TRP A 105 22.80 9.73 -3.04
N HIS A 106 21.61 10.15 -2.61
CA HIS A 106 21.27 11.56 -2.49
C HIS A 106 22.23 12.26 -1.51
N LYS A 107 22.84 13.35 -1.99
CA LYS A 107 23.76 14.25 -1.28
C LYS A 107 23.31 15.72 -1.37
N GLY A 108 22.08 15.96 -1.85
CA GLY A 108 21.50 17.30 -1.96
C GLY A 108 20.97 17.84 -0.63
N GLU A 109 20.28 18.97 -0.68
CA GLU A 109 19.73 19.62 0.52
C GLU A 109 18.95 18.65 1.43
N GLY A 110 19.21 18.71 2.74
CA GLY A 110 18.54 17.88 3.75
C GLY A 110 19.07 16.45 3.92
N TYR A 111 20.06 16.00 3.13
CA TYR A 111 20.56 14.61 3.19
C TYR A 111 21.11 14.19 4.57
N ASN A 112 21.66 15.12 5.35
CA ASN A 112 22.21 14.85 6.68
C ASN A 112 21.16 14.38 7.69
N GLU A 113 19.91 14.81 7.51
CA GLU A 113 18.77 14.46 8.36
C GLU A 113 17.89 13.38 7.71
N MET A 114 18.46 12.56 6.82
CA MET A 114 17.72 11.58 6.02
C MET A 114 18.12 10.14 6.36
N HIS A 115 17.10 9.29 6.53
CA HIS A 115 17.27 7.85 6.67
C HIS A 115 17.96 7.24 5.43
N VAL A 116 18.77 6.19 5.61
CA VAL A 116 19.52 5.54 4.51
C VAL A 116 18.64 5.14 3.33
N GLN A 117 17.41 4.70 3.58
CA GLN A 117 16.48 4.32 2.50
C GLN A 117 16.07 5.52 1.63
N GLY A 118 15.94 6.71 2.21
CA GLY A 118 15.69 7.95 1.45
C GLY A 118 16.91 8.34 0.62
N ARG A 119 18.11 8.23 1.19
CA ARG A 119 19.36 8.51 0.47
C ARG A 119 19.55 7.56 -0.72
N ARG A 120 19.26 6.28 -0.54
CA ARG A 120 19.31 5.23 -1.57
C ARG A 120 18.22 5.33 -2.63
N TRP A 121 17.10 5.99 -2.33
CA TRP A 121 16.03 6.20 -3.29
C TRP A 121 16.46 7.08 -4.47
N GLY A 122 17.41 8.01 -4.25
CA GLY A 122 18.10 8.71 -5.34
C GLY A 122 17.25 9.76 -6.06
N GLY A 123 16.34 10.41 -5.35
CA GLY A 123 15.47 11.45 -5.92
C GLY A 123 16.14 12.80 -6.17
N SER A 124 15.49 13.63 -7.00
CA SER A 124 15.83 15.04 -7.16
C SER A 124 15.13 15.94 -6.13
N VAL A 125 15.74 17.08 -5.80
CA VAL A 125 15.18 18.09 -4.88
C VAL A 125 13.86 18.67 -5.43
N ASP A 126 13.76 18.83 -6.75
CA ASP A 126 12.53 19.32 -7.39
C ASP A 126 11.34 18.41 -7.12
N LEU A 127 11.58 17.09 -7.04
CA LEU A 127 10.52 16.16 -6.68
C LEU A 127 10.06 16.38 -5.23
N MET A 128 10.97 16.59 -4.28
CA MET A 128 10.58 16.87 -2.89
C MET A 128 9.67 18.09 -2.81
N LYS A 129 10.00 19.15 -3.56
CA LYS A 129 9.22 20.38 -3.63
C LYS A 129 7.86 20.19 -4.31
N ALA A 130 7.78 19.26 -5.26
CA ALA A 130 6.53 18.94 -5.95
C ALA A 130 5.57 18.06 -5.14
N VAL A 131 6.03 17.42 -4.06
CA VAL A 131 5.16 16.59 -3.19
C VAL A 131 4.29 17.50 -2.31
N THR A 132 2.98 17.45 -2.53
CA THR A 132 2.01 18.20 -1.74
C THR A 132 1.92 17.70 -0.31
N ASP A 133 1.43 18.53 0.62
CA ASP A 133 1.26 18.10 2.01
C ASP A 133 0.19 17.01 2.16
N GLU A 134 -0.80 16.94 1.25
CA GLU A 134 -1.75 15.82 1.18
C GLU A 134 -1.06 14.50 0.83
N HIS A 135 -0.12 14.51 -0.11
CA HIS A 135 0.70 13.32 -0.43
C HIS A 135 1.59 12.93 0.75
N LYS A 136 2.21 13.91 1.41
CA LYS A 136 3.04 13.67 2.60
C LYS A 136 2.24 13.02 3.73
N LYS A 137 1.05 13.54 4.00
CA LYS A 137 0.11 12.98 4.98
C LYS A 137 -0.29 11.55 4.60
N PHE A 138 -0.67 11.33 3.35
CA PHE A 138 -1.01 9.99 2.86
C PHE A 138 0.15 8.99 3.05
N LEU A 139 1.38 9.37 2.72
CA LEU A 139 2.56 8.52 2.92
C LEU A 139 2.79 8.20 4.41
N HIS A 140 2.65 9.21 5.27
CA HIS A 140 2.78 9.06 6.72
C HIS A 140 1.76 8.05 7.30
N ASP A 141 0.54 8.07 6.76
CA ASP A 141 -0.58 7.24 7.22
C ASP A 141 -0.52 5.79 6.71
N LEU A 142 0.40 5.45 5.79
CA LEU A 142 0.62 4.07 5.35
C LEU A 142 1.01 3.18 6.53
N VAL A 143 0.38 2.01 6.67
CA VAL A 143 0.66 1.05 7.75
C VAL A 143 1.64 -0.03 7.29
N TRP A 144 2.54 -0.48 8.16
CA TRP A 144 3.49 -1.54 7.79
C TRP A 144 2.87 -2.94 7.93
N VAL A 145 1.88 -3.06 8.81
CA VAL A 145 1.07 -4.26 9.02
C VAL A 145 -0.38 -3.85 9.28
N HIS A 146 -1.31 -4.67 8.80
CA HIS A 146 -2.74 -4.59 9.12
C HIS A 146 -3.21 -5.94 9.62
N GLU A 147 -4.00 -5.95 10.69
CA GLU A 147 -4.53 -7.16 11.33
C GLU A 147 -6.06 -7.06 11.37
N GLU A 148 -6.73 -8.14 11.02
CA GLU A 148 -8.20 -8.23 10.97
C GLU A 148 -8.69 -9.55 11.57
N ASP A 149 -9.37 -9.47 12.71
CA ASP A 149 -9.73 -10.61 13.57
C ASP A 149 -10.53 -11.71 12.86
N ILE A 150 -11.60 -11.35 12.14
CA ILE A 150 -12.50 -12.32 11.51
C ILE A 150 -12.75 -11.91 10.06
N VAL A 151 -12.15 -12.66 9.14
CA VAL A 151 -12.38 -12.54 7.70
C VAL A 151 -12.89 -13.86 7.15
N ALA A 152 -13.99 -13.81 6.41
CA ALA A 152 -14.53 -14.96 5.70
C ALA A 152 -13.80 -15.16 4.36
N ILE A 153 -13.17 -16.32 4.19
CA ILE A 153 -12.55 -16.77 2.94
C ILE A 153 -13.38 -17.93 2.39
N HIS A 154 -13.79 -17.80 1.14
CA HIS A 154 -14.50 -18.87 0.44
C HIS A 154 -13.49 -19.76 -0.29
N THR A 155 -13.49 -21.05 0.05
CA THR A 155 -12.82 -22.11 -0.70
C THR A 155 -13.83 -22.82 -1.60
N GLU A 156 -13.39 -23.80 -2.40
CA GLU A 156 -14.29 -24.53 -3.31
C GLU A 156 -15.41 -25.26 -2.57
N ASN A 157 -15.16 -25.71 -1.33
CA ASN A 157 -16.08 -26.55 -0.57
C ASN A 157 -16.65 -25.87 0.67
N ASP A 158 -15.95 -24.87 1.22
CA ASP A 158 -16.28 -24.31 2.54
C ASP A 158 -16.14 -22.79 2.60
N ARG A 159 -16.82 -22.20 3.57
CA ARG A 159 -16.53 -20.85 4.04
C ARG A 159 -15.76 -20.95 5.35
N ILE A 160 -14.53 -20.45 5.34
CA ILE A 160 -13.63 -20.48 6.49
C ILE A 160 -13.56 -19.07 7.07
N GLU A 161 -13.72 -18.94 8.38
CA GLU A 161 -13.47 -17.70 9.11
C GLU A 161 -12.08 -17.77 9.74
N CYS A 162 -11.26 -16.77 9.46
CA CYS A 162 -9.86 -16.77 9.88
C CYS A 162 -9.38 -15.36 10.24
N TRP A 163 -8.27 -15.33 10.97
CA TRP A 163 -7.51 -14.12 11.22
C TRP A 163 -6.69 -13.74 9.99
N LEU A 164 -6.71 -12.46 9.60
CA LEU A 164 -5.95 -11.95 8.47
C LEU A 164 -4.87 -10.98 8.94
N ILE A 165 -3.63 -11.24 8.50
CA ILE A 165 -2.51 -10.31 8.66
C ILE A 165 -2.03 -9.93 7.26
N ALA A 166 -2.03 -8.63 6.95
CA ALA A 166 -1.58 -8.09 5.69
C ALA A 166 -0.33 -7.21 5.88
N MET A 167 0.67 -7.41 5.03
CA MET A 167 1.92 -6.64 4.97
C MET A 167 2.52 -6.75 3.57
N HIS A 168 3.53 -5.92 3.25
CA HIS A 168 4.01 -5.80 1.87
C HIS A 168 4.70 -7.06 1.32
N ALA A 169 5.60 -7.69 2.09
CA ALA A 169 6.31 -8.88 1.63
C ALA A 169 5.98 -10.14 2.45
N GLY A 170 6.07 -10.06 3.78
CA GLY A 170 5.71 -11.16 4.69
C GLY A 170 6.71 -11.36 5.84
N LEU A 171 6.40 -12.31 6.74
CA LEU A 171 7.16 -12.55 7.98
C LEU A 171 8.31 -13.53 7.81
N GLU A 172 9.43 -13.27 8.49
CA GLU A 172 10.58 -14.19 8.58
C GLU A 172 10.22 -15.50 9.29
N LYS A 173 10.57 -16.65 8.71
CA LYS A 173 10.32 -18.00 9.28
C LYS A 173 11.04 -18.29 10.61
N THR A 174 12.19 -17.64 10.86
CA THR A 174 13.11 -18.02 11.94
C THR A 174 12.93 -17.22 13.23
N LYS A 175 12.03 -16.22 13.24
CA LYS A 175 11.81 -15.34 14.39
C LYS A 175 10.39 -15.50 14.93
N LYS A 176 10.18 -15.13 16.19
CA LYS A 176 8.84 -15.12 16.77
C LYS A 176 7.99 -14.07 16.07
N VAL A 177 6.78 -14.48 15.68
CA VAL A 177 5.83 -13.64 14.94
C VAL A 177 5.51 -12.35 15.71
N GLU A 178 5.19 -12.46 16.99
CA GLU A 178 4.77 -11.31 17.80
C GLU A 178 5.85 -10.24 17.95
N GLU A 179 7.12 -10.65 18.11
CA GLU A 179 8.26 -9.71 18.16
C GLU A 179 8.39 -8.93 16.84
N ARG A 180 8.06 -9.55 15.69
CA ARG A 180 8.07 -8.86 14.39
C ARG A 180 6.86 -7.96 14.23
N LEU A 181 5.67 -8.40 14.64
CA LEU A 181 4.47 -7.56 14.60
C LEU A 181 4.64 -6.31 15.45
N GLN A 182 5.24 -6.42 16.64
CA GLN A 182 5.53 -5.26 17.48
C GLN A 182 6.43 -4.23 16.79
N VAL A 183 7.47 -4.68 16.07
CA VAL A 183 8.34 -3.82 15.27
C VAL A 183 7.59 -3.14 14.12
N LEU A 184 6.69 -3.88 13.44
CA LEU A 184 5.90 -3.31 12.35
C LEU A 184 4.86 -2.30 12.85
N ARG A 185 4.24 -2.56 14.01
CA ARG A 185 3.29 -1.66 14.67
C ARG A 185 3.98 -0.38 15.15
N SER A 186 5.20 -0.48 15.68
CA SER A 186 5.94 0.67 16.22
C SER A 186 6.53 1.59 15.14
N LYS A 187 6.62 1.12 13.88
CA LYS A 187 7.27 1.84 12.76
C LYS A 187 8.66 2.37 13.14
N ASP A 188 9.47 1.53 13.81
CA ASP A 188 10.75 1.93 14.40
C ASP A 188 11.70 2.60 13.38
N PRO A 189 12.02 3.90 13.55
CA PRO A 189 12.84 4.65 12.60
C PRO A 189 14.35 4.40 12.72
N SER A 190 14.80 3.64 13.72
CA SER A 190 16.20 3.26 13.90
C SER A 190 16.65 2.14 12.95
N LEU A 191 15.69 1.41 12.36
CA LEU A 191 15.97 0.26 11.53
C LEU A 191 16.55 0.65 10.17
N HIS A 192 17.81 0.32 9.93
CA HIS A 192 18.48 0.49 8.62
C HIS A 192 17.66 -0.09 7.45
N THR A 193 16.93 -1.19 7.68
CA THR A 193 16.09 -1.85 6.69
C THR A 193 14.97 -2.63 7.39
N VAL A 194 13.80 -2.72 6.75
CA VAL A 194 12.65 -3.50 7.21
C VAL A 194 12.48 -4.69 6.28
N LYS A 195 12.87 -5.88 6.74
CA LYS A 195 12.91 -7.08 5.90
C LYS A 195 11.52 -7.54 5.46
N GLU A 196 10.50 -7.32 6.28
CA GLU A 196 9.09 -7.63 5.99
C GLU A 196 8.50 -6.76 4.89
N LEU A 197 9.16 -5.66 4.56
CA LEU A 197 8.81 -4.81 3.41
C LEU A 197 9.66 -5.12 2.19
N ARG A 198 10.70 -5.96 2.31
CA ARG A 198 11.65 -6.27 1.24
C ARG A 198 11.43 -7.71 0.80
N GLY A 199 10.61 -7.90 -0.22
CA GLY A 199 10.36 -9.23 -0.79
C GLY A 199 11.64 -9.85 -1.35
N ARG A 200 12.31 -10.71 -0.56
CA ARG A 200 13.06 -11.92 -0.98
C ARG A 200 13.81 -12.58 0.20
N MET A 201 13.66 -13.91 0.24
CA MET A 201 14.29 -14.95 1.09
C MET A 201 13.75 -15.03 2.54
N ASN A 202 13.15 -16.19 2.86
CA ASN A 202 12.65 -16.63 4.18
C ASN A 202 11.28 -16.10 4.63
N ILE A 203 10.39 -15.75 3.70
CA ILE A 203 9.00 -15.41 4.00
C ILE A 203 8.18 -16.69 4.22
N ILE A 204 7.30 -16.71 5.22
CA ILE A 204 6.27 -17.76 5.38
C ILE A 204 5.36 -17.71 4.14
N GLY A 205 5.57 -18.65 3.21
CA GLY A 205 4.59 -19.02 2.20
C GLY A 205 4.05 -20.40 2.56
N TYR A 206 2.74 -20.60 2.41
CA TYR A 206 2.11 -21.91 2.54
C TYR A 206 2.86 -22.91 1.64
N SER A 207 3.43 -23.93 2.26
CA SER A 207 3.92 -25.15 1.61
C SER A 207 2.81 -26.19 1.57
#